data_AF-A0A482RMJ3-F1
#
_entry.id   AF-A0A482RMJ3-F1
#
_cell.length_a   1.000
_cell.length_b   1.000
_cell.length_c   1.000
_cell.angle_alpha   90.00
_cell.angle_beta   90.00
_cell.angle_gamma   90.00
#
_symmetry.space_group_name_H-M   'P 1'
#
loop_
_entity.id
_entity.type
_entity.pdbx_description
1 polymer ?
#
loop_
_entity_poly.entity_id
_entity_poly.type
_entity_poly.pdbx_seq_one_letter_code
_entity_poly.pdbx_strand_id
1 'polypeptide(L)'
;MAAVSSIAGSSIMYLRAMCLTAGGILHVAPLPTMREIKRNGSVMNYHIAPYASTLLNHSINGYYAFVRGDPALMTHRTAGVIANLCYIYFYLSYCPPTRMPEAKRFLTRVVIIFSAMMTVLHVLLPMLGKTKYFFNTLATFGAFTGIGLAASLLVTIVRFCELRTALAHATYG
;
A
#
# COMPACT_ATOMS: atom_id res chain seq x y z
N MET A 1 -23.52 -26.15 17.16
CA MET A 1 -23.35 -24.84 16.50
C MET A 1 -22.55 -23.83 17.32
N ALA A 2 -22.79 -23.66 18.62
CA ALA A 2 -22.05 -22.70 19.48
C ALA A 2 -20.53 -22.97 19.61
N ALA A 3 -20.10 -24.24 19.65
CA ALA A 3 -18.67 -24.57 19.70
C ALA A 3 -17.94 -24.22 18.39
N VAL A 4 -18.61 -24.37 17.23
CA VAL A 4 -18.06 -24.04 15.91
C VAL A 4 -17.94 -22.52 15.74
N SER A 5 -18.91 -21.74 16.22
CA SER A 5 -18.80 -20.27 16.22
C SER A 5 -17.76 -19.75 17.20
N SER A 6 -17.55 -20.42 18.34
CA SER A 6 -16.48 -20.09 19.29
C SER A 6 -15.08 -20.41 18.75
N ILE A 7 -14.90 -21.55 18.08
CA ILE A 7 -13.64 -21.93 17.43
C ILE A 7 -13.35 -20.99 16.27
N ALA A 8 -14.35 -20.69 15.44
CA ALA A 8 -14.23 -19.71 14.36
C ALA A 8 -13.86 -18.31 14.88
N GLY A 9 -14.42 -17.89 16.01
CA GLY A 9 -14.08 -16.63 16.67
C GLY A 9 -12.60 -16.56 17.09
N SER A 10 -12.10 -17.61 17.73
CA SER A 10 -10.70 -17.71 18.15
C SER A 10 -9.75 -17.72 16.95
N SER A 11 -10.03 -18.53 15.91
CA SER A 11 -9.22 -18.62 14.70
C SER A 11 -9.12 -17.28 13.94
N ILE A 12 -10.23 -16.53 13.85
CA ILE A 12 -10.25 -15.20 13.23
C ILE A 12 -9.39 -14.21 14.02
N MET A 13 -9.36 -14.31 15.35
CA MET A 13 -8.55 -13.45 16.20
C MET A 13 -7.04 -13.70 15.99
N TYR A 14 -6.63 -14.97 15.90
CA TYR A 14 -5.23 -15.33 15.61
C TYR A 14 -4.79 -14.88 14.21
N LEU A 15 -5.60 -15.12 13.18
CA LEU A 15 -5.31 -14.66 11.82
C LEU A 15 -5.14 -13.13 11.76
N ARG A 16 -6.02 -12.39 12.46
CA ARG A 16 -5.90 -10.92 12.57
C ARG A 16 -4.60 -10.49 13.24
N ALA A 17 -4.22 -11.13 14.34
CA ALA A 17 -2.99 -10.82 15.05
C ALA A 17 -1.74 -11.10 14.19
N MET A 18 -1.71 -12.23 13.48
CA MET A 18 -0.62 -12.59 12.56
C MET A 18 -0.50 -11.61 11.39
N CYS A 19 -1.63 -11.19 10.79
CA CYS A 19 -1.61 -10.17 9.74
C CYS A 19 -1.13 -8.81 10.26
N LEU A 20 -1.48 -8.44 11.50
CA LEU A 20 -1.04 -7.19 12.12
C LEU A 20 0.48 -7.16 12.30
N THR A 21 1.05 -8.24 12.82
CA THR A 21 2.49 -8.35 13.08
C THR A 21 3.29 -8.40 11.78
N ALA A 22 2.85 -9.21 10.81
CA ALA A 22 3.48 -9.26 9.49
C ALA A 22 3.41 -7.91 8.76
N GLY A 23 2.26 -7.24 8.81
CA GLY A 23 2.09 -5.91 8.22
C GLY A 23 2.97 -4.85 8.89
N GLY A 24 3.14 -4.92 10.22
CA GLY A 24 4.06 -4.05 10.95
C GLY A 24 5.50 -4.15 10.45
N ILE A 25 5.98 -5.37 10.18
CA ILE A 25 7.33 -5.60 9.64
C ILE A 25 7.48 -4.97 8.25
N LEU A 26 6.46 -5.10 7.40
CA LEU A 26 6.46 -4.51 6.05
C LEU A 26 6.48 -2.98 6.08
N HIS A 27 5.89 -2.35 7.09
CA HIS A 27 6.00 -0.90 7.24
C HIS A 27 7.42 -0.45 7.55
N VAL A 28 8.21 -1.27 8.23
CA VAL A 28 9.59 -0.96 8.63
C VAL A 28 10.59 -1.31 7.52
N ALA A 29 10.20 -2.13 6.55
CA ALA A 29 11.03 -2.58 5.43
C ALA A 29 11.75 -1.46 4.63
N PRO A 30 11.18 -0.25 4.44
CA PRO A 30 11.87 0.81 3.70
C PRO A 30 12.92 1.56 4.52
N LEU A 31 13.02 1.33 5.84
CA LEU A 31 13.97 2.06 6.69
C LEU A 31 15.44 1.94 6.26
N PRO A 32 15.97 0.77 5.85
CA PRO A 32 17.32 0.66 5.32
C PRO A 32 17.52 1.54 4.09
N THR A 33 16.55 1.57 3.17
CA THR A 33 16.55 2.43 1.98
C THR A 33 16.60 3.90 2.35
N MET A 34 15.83 4.33 3.37
CA MET A 34 15.88 5.72 3.84
C MET A 34 17.22 6.09 4.45
N ARG A 35 17.86 5.16 5.19
CA ARG A 35 19.19 5.38 5.75
C ARG A 35 20.22 5.59 4.64
N GLU A 36 20.08 4.89 3.53
CA GLU A 36 20.93 5.06 2.35
C GLU A 36 20.69 6.39 1.64
N ILE A 37 19.43 6.80 1.46
CA ILE A 37 19.08 8.13 0.94
C ILE A 37 19.67 9.23 1.82
N LYS A 38 19.57 9.09 3.15
CA LYS A 38 20.16 10.05 4.11
C LYS A 38 21.68 10.11 3.97
N ARG A 39 22.34 8.96 3.87
CA ARG A 39 23.80 8.86 3.76
C ARG A 39 24.31 9.48 2.47
N ASN A 40 23.59 9.27 1.37
CA ASN A 40 24.01 9.72 0.05
C ASN A 40 23.48 11.14 -0.29
N GLY A 41 22.59 11.70 0.53
CA GLY A 41 22.02 13.04 0.35
C GLY A 41 21.11 13.19 -0.88
N SER A 42 20.75 12.09 -1.54
CA SER A 42 19.96 12.08 -2.78
C SER A 42 19.14 10.80 -2.89
N VAL A 43 17.95 10.89 -3.49
CA VAL A 43 17.03 9.75 -3.73
C VAL A 43 17.52 8.73 -4.78
N MET A 44 18.78 8.78 -5.20
CA MET A 44 19.41 7.82 -6.13
C MET A 44 18.49 7.45 -7.30
N ASN A 45 18.24 6.16 -7.56
CA ASN A 45 17.30 5.65 -8.57
C ASN A 45 15.96 5.19 -7.97
N TYR A 46 15.66 5.58 -6.73
CA TYR A 46 14.39 5.21 -6.11
C TYR A 46 13.24 6.02 -6.74
N HIS A 47 12.13 5.35 -6.99
CA HIS A 47 10.89 5.98 -7.48
C HIS A 47 9.91 6.23 -6.34
N ILE A 48 9.10 7.29 -6.47
CA ILE A 48 8.04 7.62 -5.50
C ILE A 48 6.83 6.65 -5.58
N ALA A 49 6.67 5.97 -6.71
CA ALA A 49 5.54 5.11 -7.03
C ALA A 49 5.19 4.06 -5.94
N PRO A 50 6.12 3.25 -5.40
CA PRO A 50 5.80 2.27 -4.36
C PRO A 50 5.22 2.91 -3.09
N TYR A 51 5.73 4.08 -2.67
CA TYR A 51 5.23 4.76 -1.46
C TYR A 51 3.82 5.32 -1.66
N ALA A 52 3.58 5.97 -2.81
CA ALA A 52 2.27 6.54 -3.13
C ALA A 52 1.20 5.46 -3.40
N SER A 53 1.55 4.36 -4.06
CA SER A 53 0.64 3.22 -4.28
C SER A 53 0.28 2.52 -2.97
N THR A 54 1.26 2.35 -2.07
CA THR A 54 1.04 1.75 -0.75
C THR A 54 0.19 2.65 0.13
N LEU A 55 0.43 3.96 0.11
CA LEU A 55 -0.42 4.96 0.78
C LEU A 55 -1.88 4.87 0.31
N LEU A 56 -2.11 4.80 -1.01
CA LEU A 56 -3.46 4.69 -1.57
C LEU A 56 -4.16 3.40 -1.10
N ASN A 57 -3.47 2.26 -1.16
CA ASN A 57 -4.00 0.98 -0.68
C ASN A 57 -4.38 1.02 0.81
N HIS A 58 -3.53 1.59 1.67
CA HIS A 58 -3.85 1.72 3.09
C HIS A 58 -4.98 2.72 3.34
N SER A 59 -5.09 3.78 2.56
CA SER A 59 -6.16 4.77 2.68
C SER A 59 -7.53 4.19 2.32
N ILE A 60 -7.63 3.43 1.22
CA ILE A 60 -8.89 2.78 0.79
C ILE A 60 -9.33 1.73 1.83
N ASN A 61 -8.41 0.87 2.26
CA ASN A 61 -8.72 -0.18 3.22
C ASN A 61 -8.92 0.35 4.65
N GLY A 62 -8.27 1.46 5.01
CA GLY A 62 -8.48 2.17 6.27
C GLY A 62 -9.85 2.81 6.31
N TYR A 63 -10.27 3.44 5.22
CA TYR A 63 -11.62 3.97 5.08
C TYR A 63 -12.67 2.84 5.13
N TYR A 64 -12.41 1.69 4.48
CA TYR A 64 -13.26 0.50 4.61
C TYR A 64 -13.41 0.02 6.06
N ALA A 65 -12.30 -0.06 6.80
CA ALA A 65 -12.31 -0.46 8.20
C ALA A 65 -13.09 0.53 9.08
N PHE A 66 -12.98 1.82 8.80
CA PHE A 66 -13.73 2.88 9.49
C PHE A 66 -15.24 2.70 9.30
N VAL A 67 -15.72 2.56 8.06
CA VAL A 67 -17.16 2.38 7.80
C VAL A 67 -17.67 1.04 8.36
N ARG A 68 -16.83 -0.01 8.37
CA ARG A 68 -17.20 -1.31 8.95
C ARG A 68 -17.13 -1.33 10.48
N GLY A 69 -16.55 -0.32 11.13
CA GLY A 69 -16.36 -0.26 12.57
C GLY A 69 -15.39 -1.30 13.10
N ASP A 70 -14.35 -1.66 12.34
CA ASP A 70 -13.36 -2.68 12.71
C ASP A 70 -12.07 -2.06 13.25
N PRO A 71 -11.90 -1.95 14.58
CA PRO A 71 -10.79 -1.22 15.20
C PRO A 71 -9.42 -1.87 14.95
N ALA A 72 -9.37 -3.20 14.78
CA ALA A 72 -8.12 -3.93 14.54
C ALA A 72 -7.56 -3.61 13.15
N LEU A 73 -8.43 -3.67 12.12
CA LEU A 73 -8.03 -3.27 10.76
C LEU A 73 -7.73 -1.76 10.70
N MET A 74 -8.52 -0.93 11.38
CA MET A 74 -8.32 0.52 11.37
C MET A 74 -6.95 0.93 11.92
N THR A 75 -6.54 0.37 13.06
CA THR A 75 -5.25 0.70 13.71
C THR A 75 -4.05 0.37 12.81
N HIS A 76 -4.04 -0.82 12.20
CA HIS A 76 -2.95 -1.20 11.31
C HIS A 76 -2.90 -0.37 10.03
N ARG A 77 -4.06 -0.11 9.42
CA ARG A 77 -4.12 0.67 8.18
C ARG A 77 -3.73 2.14 8.41
N THR A 78 -4.15 2.73 9.53
CA THR A 78 -3.78 4.11 9.89
C THR A 78 -2.28 4.24 10.21
N ALA A 79 -1.69 3.28 10.92
CA ALA A 79 -0.24 3.23 11.11
C ALA A 79 0.52 3.18 9.77
N GLY A 80 0.03 2.38 8.82
CA GLY A 80 0.58 2.30 7.47
C GLY A 80 0.46 3.61 6.67
N VAL A 81 -0.64 4.34 6.82
CA VAL A 81 -0.81 5.68 6.22
C VAL A 81 0.24 6.64 6.77
N ILE A 82 0.39 6.70 8.09
CA ILE A 82 1.37 7.60 8.75
C ILE A 82 2.79 7.28 8.29
N ALA A 83 3.18 6.00 8.30
CA ALA A 83 4.50 5.58 7.87
C ALA A 83 4.80 5.98 6.40
N ASN A 84 3.85 5.74 5.49
CA ASN A 84 4.03 6.11 4.08
C ASN A 84 4.04 7.63 3.85
N LEU A 85 3.28 8.41 4.62
CA LEU A 85 3.36 9.87 4.58
C LEU A 85 4.75 10.36 4.99
N CYS A 86 5.33 9.81 6.05
CA CYS A 86 6.71 10.10 6.45
C CYS A 86 7.70 9.74 5.34
N TYR A 87 7.50 8.62 4.64
CA TYR A 87 8.35 8.18 3.53
C TYR A 87 8.27 9.12 2.32
N ILE A 88 7.07 9.55 1.95
CA ILE A 88 6.87 10.52 0.87
C ILE A 88 7.49 11.87 1.24
N TYR A 89 7.28 12.35 2.47
CA TYR A 89 7.87 13.61 2.95
C TYR A 89 9.40 13.59 2.87
N PHE A 90 10.01 12.51 3.34
CA PHE A 90 11.46 12.35 3.26
C PHE A 90 11.94 12.23 1.82
N TYR A 91 11.26 11.43 0.98
CA TYR A 91 11.60 11.32 -0.44
C TYR A 91 11.60 12.70 -1.11
N LEU A 92 10.58 13.52 -0.88
CA LEU A 92 10.49 14.86 -1.44
C LEU A 92 11.57 15.81 -0.93
N SER A 93 12.04 15.64 0.31
CA SER A 93 13.09 16.47 0.91
C SER A 93 14.48 16.21 0.30
N TYR A 94 14.76 14.97 -0.11
CA TYR A 94 16.03 14.59 -0.74
C TYR A 94 15.90 14.42 -2.27
N CYS A 95 14.77 14.84 -2.86
CA CYS A 95 14.53 14.73 -4.28
C CYS A 95 15.29 15.83 -5.04
N PRO A 96 16.10 15.49 -6.07
CA PRO A 96 16.73 16.51 -6.89
C PRO A 96 15.65 17.32 -7.64
N PRO A 97 15.85 18.63 -7.85
CA PRO A 97 14.85 19.53 -8.44
C PRO A 97 14.42 19.10 -9.85
N THR A 98 15.24 18.33 -10.56
CA THR A 98 14.94 17.75 -11.88
C THR A 98 13.83 16.69 -11.85
N ARG A 99 13.71 15.93 -10.76
CA ARG A 99 12.70 14.86 -10.61
C ARG A 99 11.50 15.25 -9.75
N MET A 100 11.59 16.38 -9.03
CA MET A 100 10.48 16.90 -8.23
C MET A 100 9.18 17.12 -9.03
N PRO A 101 9.19 17.66 -10.27
CA PRO A 101 7.94 17.87 -11.02
C PRO A 101 7.25 16.55 -11.36
N GLU A 102 8.00 15.51 -11.72
CA GLU A 102 7.47 14.19 -12.02
C GLU A 102 6.87 13.54 -10.77
N ALA A 103 7.61 13.59 -9.65
CA ALA A 103 7.14 13.06 -8.37
C ALA A 103 5.85 13.76 -7.90
N LYS A 104 5.78 15.09 -8.00
CA LYS A 104 4.59 15.87 -7.70
C LYS A 104 3.42 15.52 -8.62
N ARG A 105 3.64 15.43 -9.95
CA ARG A 105 2.61 15.02 -10.91
C ARG A 105 2.05 13.64 -10.59
N PHE A 106 2.91 12.68 -10.25
CA PHE A 106 2.46 11.34 -9.85
C PHE A 106 1.58 11.39 -8.60
N LEU A 107 2.03 12.09 -7.56
CA LEU A 107 1.28 12.23 -6.31
C LEU A 107 -0.06 12.94 -6.53
N THR A 108 -0.08 14.02 -7.33
CA THR A 108 -1.32 14.73 -7.70
C THR A 108 -2.30 13.82 -8.42
N ARG A 109 -1.85 13.00 -9.38
CA ARG A 109 -2.72 12.03 -10.07
C ARG A 109 -3.34 11.03 -9.09
N VAL A 110 -2.53 10.49 -8.18
CA VAL A 110 -3.00 9.55 -7.14
C VAL A 110 -4.07 10.21 -6.27
N VAL A 111 -3.87 11.46 -5.84
CA VAL A 111 -4.84 12.21 -5.04
C VAL A 111 -6.13 12.48 -5.82
N ILE A 112 -6.05 12.91 -7.08
CA ILE A 112 -7.24 13.17 -7.92
C ILE A 112 -8.06 11.90 -8.13
N ILE A 113 -7.41 10.77 -8.43
CA ILE A 113 -8.08 9.50 -8.62
C ILE A 113 -8.76 9.07 -7.31
N PHE A 114 -8.06 9.18 -6.19
CA PHE A 114 -8.62 8.84 -4.88
C PHE A 114 -9.82 9.74 -4.51
N SER A 115 -9.72 11.05 -4.72
CA SER A 115 -10.81 11.98 -4.44
C SER A 115 -12.02 11.73 -5.33
N ALA A 116 -11.81 11.53 -6.64
CA ALA A 116 -12.88 11.22 -7.58
C ALA A 116 -13.58 9.92 -7.21
N MET A 117 -12.81 8.88 -6.86
CA MET A 117 -13.36 7.61 -6.38
C MET A 117 -14.21 7.81 -5.13
N MET A 118 -13.72 8.57 -4.14
CA MET A 118 -14.47 8.83 -2.90
C MET A 118 -15.74 9.64 -3.14
N THR A 119 -15.73 10.61 -4.04
CA THR A 119 -16.93 11.37 -4.44
C THR A 119 -17.96 10.48 -5.10
N VAL A 120 -17.56 9.62 -6.06
CA VAL A 120 -18.49 8.65 -6.68
C VAL A 120 -19.07 7.73 -5.62
N LEU A 121 -18.23 7.25 -4.69
CA LEU A 121 -18.67 6.31 -3.66
C LEU A 121 -19.64 6.96 -2.65
N HIS A 122 -19.40 8.19 -2.21
CA HIS A 122 -20.22 8.87 -1.19
C HIS A 122 -21.43 9.63 -1.74
N VAL A 123 -21.38 10.10 -2.99
CA VAL A 123 -22.45 10.92 -3.56
C VAL A 123 -23.35 10.06 -4.44
N LEU A 124 -22.79 9.26 -5.35
CA LEU A 124 -23.58 8.56 -6.36
C LEU A 124 -24.32 7.34 -5.79
N LEU A 125 -23.65 6.54 -4.96
CA LEU A 125 -24.23 5.29 -4.41
C LEU A 125 -25.39 5.53 -3.44
N PRO A 126 -25.32 6.53 -2.53
CA PRO A 126 -26.46 6.86 -1.68
C PRO A 126 -27.62 7.50 -2.46
N MET A 127 -27.34 8.33 -3.45
CA MET A 127 -28.38 8.90 -4.33
C MET A 127 -29.13 7.83 -5.13
N LEU A 128 -28.49 6.71 -5.44
CA LEU A 128 -29.11 5.55 -6.08
C LEU A 128 -29.83 4.60 -5.11
N GLY A 129 -29.82 4.87 -3.80
CA GLY A 129 -30.37 3.98 -2.77
C GLY A 129 -29.62 2.64 -2.62
N LYS A 130 -28.40 2.54 -3.19
CA LYS A 130 -27.63 1.29 -3.35
C LYS A 130 -26.53 1.13 -2.31
N THR A 131 -26.82 1.41 -1.04
CA THR A 131 -25.85 1.40 0.06
C THR A 131 -25.19 0.03 0.29
N LYS A 132 -25.82 -1.09 -0.11
CA LYS A 132 -25.18 -2.41 -0.05
C LYS A 132 -24.01 -2.55 -1.04
N TYR A 133 -24.10 -1.89 -2.20
CA TYR A 133 -23.02 -1.89 -3.20
C TYR A 133 -21.83 -1.03 -2.75
N PHE A 134 -22.06 -0.01 -1.92
CA PHE A 134 -20.99 0.82 -1.33
C PHE A 134 -19.89 -0.01 -0.66
N PHE A 135 -20.28 -0.90 0.26
CA PHE A 135 -19.33 -1.74 0.99
C PHE A 135 -18.61 -2.74 0.08
N ASN A 136 -19.33 -3.33 -0.87
CA ASN A 136 -18.76 -4.31 -1.78
C ASN A 136 -17.78 -3.67 -2.76
N THR A 137 -18.13 -2.50 -3.32
CA THR A 137 -17.27 -1.72 -4.20
C THR A 137 -15.99 -1.28 -3.48
N LEU A 138 -16.09 -0.80 -2.24
CA LEU A 138 -14.91 -0.39 -1.47
C LEU A 138 -13.98 -1.58 -1.17
N ALA A 139 -14.54 -2.75 -0.86
CA ALA A 139 -13.78 -3.98 -0.65
C ALA A 139 -13.10 -4.47 -1.94
N THR A 140 -13.79 -4.44 -3.10
CA THR A 140 -13.19 -4.87 -4.37
C THR A 140 -12.07 -3.94 -4.82
N PHE A 141 -12.21 -2.62 -4.65
CA PHE A 141 -11.12 -1.68 -4.92
C PHE A 141 -9.93 -1.85 -3.97
N GLY A 142 -10.19 -2.07 -2.67
CA GLY A 142 -9.15 -2.39 -1.71
C GLY A 142 -8.38 -3.68 -2.06
N ALA A 143 -9.09 -4.70 -2.54
CA ALA A 143 -8.47 -5.94 -3.01
C ALA A 143 -7.66 -5.73 -4.30
N PHE A 144 -8.21 -5.00 -5.27
CA PHE A 144 -7.54 -4.73 -6.55
C PHE A 144 -6.22 -3.97 -6.35
N THR A 145 -6.23 -2.94 -5.51
CA THR A 145 -5.02 -2.16 -5.18
C THR A 145 -4.00 -3.00 -4.41
N GLY A 146 -4.44 -3.91 -3.54
CA GLY A 146 -3.57 -4.89 -2.89
C GLY A 146 -2.91 -5.86 -3.87
N ILE A 147 -3.66 -6.40 -4.85
CA ILE A 147 -3.12 -7.28 -5.90
C ILE A 147 -2.11 -6.53 -6.78
N GLY A 148 -2.40 -5.28 -7.13
CA GLY A 148 -1.47 -4.43 -7.88
C GLY A 148 -0.12 -4.24 -7.17
N LEU A 149 -0.13 -4.11 -5.84
CA LEU A 149 1.11 -4.07 -5.05
C LEU A 149 1.84 -5.41 -5.08
N ALA A 150 1.14 -6.54 -4.99
CA ALA A 150 1.77 -7.86 -5.09
C ALA A 150 2.43 -8.10 -6.47
N ALA A 151 1.85 -7.56 -7.55
CA ALA A 151 2.45 -7.65 -8.88
C ALA A 151 3.83 -6.97 -8.96
N SER A 152 4.06 -5.90 -8.18
CA SER A 152 5.39 -5.25 -8.13
C SER A 152 6.48 -6.19 -7.60
N LEU A 153 6.14 -7.07 -6.64
CA LEU A 153 7.07 -8.07 -6.09
C LEU A 153 7.42 -9.13 -7.15
N LEU A 154 6.46 -9.55 -7.97
CA LEU A 154 6.70 -10.50 -9.05
C LEU A 154 7.71 -9.94 -10.06
N VAL A 155 7.57 -8.67 -10.43
CA VAL A 155 8.52 -8.00 -11.35
C VAL A 155 9.93 -7.97 -10.74
N THR A 156 10.06 -7.71 -9.43
CA THR A 156 11.36 -7.75 -8.76
C THR A 156 11.98 -9.15 -8.78
N ILE A 157 11.19 -10.20 -8.55
CA ILE A 157 11.67 -11.59 -8.59
C ILE A 157 12.13 -11.95 -10.01
N VAL A 158 11.34 -11.62 -11.04
CA VAL A 158 11.70 -11.88 -12.44
C VAL A 158 13.01 -11.19 -12.80
N ARG A 159 13.17 -9.90 -12.46
CA ARG A 159 14.42 -9.17 -12.70
C ARG A 159 15.61 -9.79 -11.98
N PHE A 160 15.43 -10.31 -10.78
CA PHE A 160 16.49 -11.00 -10.05
C PHE A 160 16.90 -12.29 -10.75
N CYS A 161 15.94 -13.06 -11.27
CA CYS A 161 16.22 -14.26 -12.06
C CYS A 161 16.96 -13.94 -13.36
N GLU A 162 16.52 -12.91 -14.09
CA GLU A 162 17.20 -12.44 -15.32
C GLU A 162 18.62 -11.95 -15.05
N LEU A 163 18.84 -11.25 -13.93
CA LEU A 163 20.18 -10.80 -13.54
C LEU A 163 21.09 -12.00 -13.23
N ARG A 164 20.56 -13.03 -12.55
CA ARG A 164 21.31 -14.26 -12.24
C ARG A 164 21.69 -15.03 -13.50
N THR A 165 20.79 -15.16 -14.47
CA THR A 165 21.09 -15.84 -15.75
C THR A 165 22.11 -15.04 -16.55
N ALA A 166 21.96 -13.71 -16.64
CA ALA A 166 22.92 -12.85 -17.33
C ALA A 166 24.33 -12.91 -16.73
N LEU A 167 24.46 -12.91 -15.40
CA LEU A 167 25.74 -13.07 -14.72
C LEU A 167 26.35 -14.46 -14.94
N ALA A 168 25.53 -15.52 -14.96
CA ALA A 168 26.01 -16.86 -15.26
C ALA A 168 26.59 -16.95 -16.68
N HIS A 169 25.95 -16.34 -17.68
CA HIS A 169 26.48 -16.30 -19.04
C HIS A 169 27.77 -15.49 -19.16
N ALA A 170 27.91 -14.38 -18.42
CA ALA A 170 29.11 -13.55 -18.45
C ALA A 170 30.32 -14.17 -17.72
N THR A 171 30.11 -15.19 -16.89
CA THR A 171 31.19 -15.84 -16.11
C THR A 171 31.71 -17.12 -16.78
N TYR A 172 30.92 -17.73 -17.67
CA TYR A 172 31.24 -19.00 -18.35
C TYR A 172 31.40 -18.88 -19.88
N GLY A 173 31.36 -17.66 -20.43
CA GLY A 173 31.62 -17.35 -21.85
C GLY A 173 32.83 -16.44 -21.99
#